data_AF-A0A944V3X5-F1
#
_entry.id   AF-A0A944V3X5-F1
#
_cell.length_a   1.000
_cell.length_b   1.000
_cell.length_c   1.000
_cell.angle_alpha   90.00
_cell.angle_beta   90.00
_cell.angle_gamma   90.00
#
_symmetry.space_group_name_H-M   'P 1'
#
loop_
_entity.id
_entity.type
_entity.pdbx_description
1 polymer ?
#
loop_
_entity_poly.entity_id
_entity_poly.type
_entity_poly.pdbx_seq_one_letter_code
_entity_poly.pdbx_strand_id
1 'polypeptide(L)' 'MTENENIVIAYKFTKEDGSSQSFKIELDSINLNLIHEPFAKLPDWTDLAFNKCPNCPLEEKEISYCPVAASIVDIAEIF' A
#
# COMPACT_ATOMS: atom_id res chain seq x y z
N MET A 1 24.72 4.50 14.17
CA MET A 1 23.25 4.69 14.13
C MET A 1 23.01 5.63 12.97
N THR A 2 22.82 5.09 11.77
CA THR A 2 22.50 5.91 10.59
C THR A 2 21.03 6.30 10.71
N GLU A 3 20.75 7.60 10.77
CA GLU A 3 19.41 8.14 10.55
C GLU A 3 18.95 7.62 9.19
N ASN A 4 17.94 6.74 9.16
CA ASN A 4 17.35 6.30 7.91
C ASN A 4 16.43 7.44 7.47
N GLU A 5 16.84 8.22 6.46
CA GLU A 5 15.96 9.23 5.86
C GLU A 5 14.83 8.51 5.13
N ASN A 6 13.57 8.80 5.43
CA ASN A 6 12.45 8.26 4.68
C ASN A 6 12.29 9.02 3.36
N ILE A 7 11.88 8.33 2.30
CA ILE A 7 11.45 8.98 1.05
C ILE A 7 9.98 9.35 1.23
N VAL A 8 9.68 10.65 1.20
CA VAL A 8 8.32 11.16 1.32
C VAL A 8 7.82 11.63 -0.04
N ILE A 9 6.72 11.05 -0.52
CA ILE A 9 6.07 11.45 -1.77
C ILE A 9 4.67 11.95 -1.45
N ALA A 10 4.36 13.18 -1.87
CA ALA A 10 3.05 13.78 -1.69
C ALA A 10 2.24 13.68 -2.99
N TYR A 11 1.06 13.08 -2.92
CA TYR A 11 0.11 13.01 -4.02
C TYR A 11 -1.06 13.97 -3.79
N LYS A 12 -1.57 14.52 -4.89
CA LYS A 12 -2.83 15.28 -4.92
C LYS A 12 -3.68 14.78 -6.10
N PHE A 13 -4.83 14.22 -5.78
CA PHE A 13 -5.84 13.81 -6.74
C PHE A 13 -6.89 14.91 -6.84
N THR A 14 -7.21 15.33 -8.06
CA THR A 14 -8.29 16.30 -8.33
C THR A 14 -9.39 15.58 -9.09
N LYS A 15 -10.60 15.59 -8.56
CA LYS A 15 -11.79 14.98 -9.18
C LYS A 15 -12.43 15.97 -10.17
N GLU A 16 -13.31 15.47 -11.03
CA GLU A 16 -13.98 16.27 -12.06
C GLU A 16 -14.85 17.40 -11.46
N ASP A 17 -15.37 17.21 -10.25
CA ASP A 17 -16.14 18.22 -9.51
C ASP A 17 -15.28 19.34 -8.89
N GLY A 18 -13.95 19.28 -9.08
CA GLY A 18 -12.99 20.23 -8.53
C GLY A 18 -12.56 19.96 -7.09
N SER A 19 -13.16 18.97 -6.41
CA SER A 19 -12.67 18.51 -5.12
C SER A 19 -11.28 17.89 -5.26
N SER A 20 -10.44 18.04 -4.24
CA SER A 20 -9.10 17.45 -4.25
C SER A 20 -8.77 16.75 -2.96
N GLN A 21 -8.14 15.59 -3.07
CA GLN A 21 -7.67 14.80 -1.96
C GLN A 21 -6.15 14.69 -2.03
N SER A 22 -5.48 15.03 -0.94
CA SER A 22 -4.03 14.89 -0.83
C SER A 22 -3.69 13.81 0.17
N PHE A 23 -2.62 13.08 -0.08
CA PHE A 23 -2.04 12.16 0.89
C PHE A 23 -0.53 12.06 0.69
N LYS A 24 0.15 11.61 1.74
CA LYS A 24 1.59 11.38 1.74
C LYS A 24 1.83 9.89 1.85
N ILE A 25 2.79 9.40 1.08
CA ILE A 25 3.37 8.08 1.28
C ILE A 25 4.78 8.25 1.81
N GLU A 26 5.16 7.40 2.75
CA GLU A 26 6.51 7.34 3.30
C GLU A 26 7.09 5.97 2.96
N LEU A 27 8.28 5.95 2.35
CA LEU A 27 8.98 4.73 2.00
C LEU A 27 10.28 4.65 2.79
N ASP A 28 10.63 3.44 3.24
CA ASP A 28 11.97 3.16 3.72
C ASP A 28 12.97 3.35 2.57
N SER A 29 13.99 4.19 2.75
CA SER A 29 14.91 4.56 1.68
C SER A 29 15.83 3.43 1.20
N ILE A 30 15.93 2.33 1.96
CA ILE A 30 16.81 1.20 1.64
C ILE A 30 16.06 0.17 0.81
N ASN A 31 14.87 -0.24 1.26
CA ASN A 31 14.11 -1.34 0.65
C ASN A 31 12.85 -0.88 -0.10
N LEU A 32 12.50 0.40 -0.02
CA LEU A 32 11.31 1.01 -0.62
C LEU A 32 9.98 0.42 -0.13
N ASN A 33 9.98 -0.29 1.00
CA ASN A 33 8.74 -0.71 1.63
C ASN A 33 7.97 0.51 2.12
N LEU A 34 6.66 0.48 1.93
CA LEU A 34 5.78 1.50 2.47
C LEU A 34 5.78 1.43 4.00
N ILE A 35 6.02 2.58 4.61
CA ILE A 35 5.91 2.80 6.05
C ILE A 35 4.47 3.22 6.30
N HIS A 36 3.67 2.29 6.82
CA HIS A 36 2.32 2.56 7.30
C HIS A 36 2.13 1.92 8.68
N GLU A 37 1.11 2.37 9.40
CA GLU A 37 0.67 1.68 10.60
C GLU A 37 0.06 0.33 10.21
N PRO A 38 0.45 -0.78 10.87
CA PRO A 38 -0.08 -2.09 10.55
C PRO A 38 -1.60 -2.12 10.79
N PHE A 39 -2.35 -2.59 9.79
CA PHE A 39 -3.79 -2.80 9.95
C PHE A 39 -4.07 -3.95 10.91
N ALA A 40 -4.95 -3.71 11.89
CA ALA A 40 -5.44 -4.78 12.77
C ALA A 40 -6.23 -5.84 11.99
N LYS A 41 -6.90 -5.45 10.90
CA LYS A 41 -7.58 -6.33 9.97
C LYS A 41 -7.48 -5.76 8.56
N LEU A 42 -6.94 -6.55 7.64
CA LEU A 42 -6.92 -6.19 6.23
C LEU A 42 -8.28 -6.48 5.58
N PRO A 43 -8.75 -5.67 4.61
CA PRO A 43 -9.95 -5.96 3.84
C PRO A 43 -9.85 -7.24 3.03
N ASP A 44 -10.98 -7.89 2.76
CA ASP A 44 -11.03 -9.19 2.07
C ASP A 44 -10.42 -9.13 0.64
N TRP A 45 -10.48 -7.97 -0.03
CA TRP A 45 -9.88 -7.79 -1.36
C TRP A 45 -8.35 -7.85 -1.37
N THR A 46 -7.72 -7.76 -0.18
CA THR A 46 -6.26 -7.90 -0.03
C THR A 46 -5.80 -9.35 0.06
N ASP A 47 -6.72 -10.32 0.19
CA ASP A 47 -6.38 -11.73 0.17
C ASP A 47 -5.67 -12.07 -1.15
N LEU A 48 -4.57 -12.80 -1.06
CA LEU A 48 -3.77 -13.17 -2.23
C LEU A 48 -4.61 -13.94 -3.26
N ALA A 49 -5.53 -14.79 -2.80
CA ALA A 49 -6.40 -15.58 -3.66
C ALA A 49 -7.52 -14.76 -4.31
N PHE A 50 -7.79 -13.53 -3.85
CA PHE A 50 -8.86 -12.69 -4.41
C PHE A 50 -8.60 -12.33 -5.88
N ASN A 51 -7.37 -11.91 -6.21
CA ASN A 51 -6.96 -11.56 -7.57
C ASN A 51 -5.45 -11.68 -7.79
N LYS A 52 -4.89 -12.88 -7.57
CA LYS A 52 -3.45 -13.16 -7.75
C LYS A 52 -3.01 -12.84 -9.18
N CYS A 53 -1.95 -12.03 -9.32
CA CYS A 53 -1.37 -11.72 -10.62
C CYS A 53 -0.83 -12.98 -11.32
N PRO A 54 -0.94 -13.11 -12.66
CA PRO A 54 -0.48 -14.30 -13.38
C PRO A 54 1.01 -14.65 -13.20
N ASN A 55 1.84 -13.63 -12.92
CA ASN A 55 3.27 -13.75 -12.70
C ASN A 55 3.68 -13.64 -11.22
N CYS A 56 2.72 -13.71 -10.29
CA CYS A 56 3.01 -13.56 -8.88
C CYS A 56 3.78 -14.78 -8.35
N PRO A 57 4.98 -14.60 -7.76
CA PRO A 57 5.79 -15.70 -7.26
C PRO A 57 5.33 -16.20 -5.87
N LEU A 58 4.39 -15.52 -5.22
CA LEU A 58 3.95 -15.84 -3.87
C LEU A 58 2.92 -16.96 -3.89
N GLU A 59 3.00 -17.87 -2.93
CA GLU A 59 2.07 -19.00 -2.81
C GLU A 59 1.03 -18.75 -1.72
N GLU A 60 -0.25 -18.99 -2.04
CA GLU A 60 -1.40 -18.76 -1.15
C GLU A 60 -1.35 -19.61 0.13
N LYS A 61 -0.61 -20.72 0.11
CA LYS A 61 -0.38 -21.58 1.27
C LYS A 61 0.57 -20.97 2.29
N GLU A 62 1.43 -20.05 1.86
CA GLU A 62 2.46 -19.43 2.69
C GLU A 62 2.08 -18.00 3.08
N ILE A 63 1.44 -17.28 2.16
CA ILE A 63 1.05 -15.88 2.34
C ILE A 63 -0.43 -15.71 2.04
N SER A 64 -1.19 -15.32 3.07
CA SER A 64 -2.64 -15.11 2.96
C SER A 64 -3.01 -13.77 2.32
N TYR A 65 -2.23 -12.71 2.54
CA TYR A 65 -2.52 -11.38 2.01
C TYR A 65 -1.46 -10.93 1.02
N CYS A 66 -1.89 -10.37 -0.11
CA CYS A 66 -0.98 -9.80 -1.10
C CYS A 66 -0.28 -8.57 -0.50
N PRO A 67 1.07 -8.53 -0.44
CA PRO A 67 1.79 -7.41 0.17
C PRO A 67 1.56 -6.09 -0.58
N VAL A 68 1.34 -6.15 -1.89
CA VAL A 68 1.02 -4.97 -2.72
C VAL A 68 -0.41 -4.49 -2.48
N ALA A 69 -1.37 -5.40 -2.30
CA ALA A 69 -2.73 -5.02 -1.99
C ALA A 69 -2.81 -4.40 -0.58
N ALA A 70 -2.16 -5.04 0.40
CA ALA A 70 -2.07 -4.54 1.76
C ALA A 70 -1.41 -3.16 1.86
N SER A 71 -0.40 -2.87 1.02
CA SER A 71 0.27 -1.57 1.05
C SER A 71 -0.60 -0.40 0.58
N ILE A 72 -1.63 -0.63 -0.23
CA ILE A 72 -2.47 0.45 -0.76
C ILE A 72 -3.82 0.58 -0.05
N VAL A 73 -4.06 -0.14 1.04
CA VAL A 73 -5.36 -0.13 1.75
C VAL A 73 -5.74 1.28 2.17
N ASP A 74 -4.83 2.02 2.81
CA ASP A 74 -5.10 3.40 3.25
C ASP A 74 -5.51 4.30 2.08
N ILE A 75 -4.94 4.09 0.90
CA ILE A 75 -5.25 4.86 -0.30
C ILE A 75 -6.59 4.43 -0.86
N ALA A 76 -6.88 3.12 -0.89
CA ALA A 76 -8.11 2.58 -1.44
C ALA A 76 -9.35 3.01 -0.63
N GLU A 77 -9.26 3.05 0.71
CA GLU A 77 -10.36 3.43 1.59
C GLU A 77 -10.72 4.93 1.53
N ILE A 78 -9.88 5.75 0.89
CA ILE A 78 -10.13 7.19 0.69
C ILE A 78 -11.12 7.46 -0.45
N PHE A 79 -11.30 6.52 -1.39
CA PHE A 79 -12.07 6.70 -2.63
C PHE A 79 -13.37 5.91 -2.65
#